data_AF-A0A177N0S1-F1
#
_entry.id   AF-A0A177N0S1-F1
#
_cell.length_a   1.000
_cell.length_b   1.000
_cell.length_c   1.000
_cell.angle_alpha   90.00
_cell.angle_beta   90.00
_cell.angle_gamma   90.00
#
_symmetry.space_group_name_H-M   'P 1'
#
loop_
_entity.id
_entity.type
_entity.pdbx_description
1 polymer ?
#
loop_
_entity_poly.entity_id
_entity_poly.type
_entity_poly.pdbx_seq_one_letter_code
_entity_poly.pdbx_strand_id
1 'polypeptide(L)'
;MAALAIAATLAAACAGGPSRPVEAFNLETPRPFGYQIGDTIPMRVVVQTRPGVQLQPASLPKPGPLNRWLNLRRIDLAEAGAGEYRIELEYQVFYAPLEVQALTIPGFALRFSQYGQTVEESVPPWQFTVAPLRELIARQDASGEYLRPDQAPALLATASVRTNLALSLLAAAVLGLKLARQYGYLPWFARRSPFKTAERRLRQLPPGELATGLAALHSALNATHGTPVFGHRLQDFLSAHPEFGQVRAELAWFFDYSNRYFFAGQRDEADTDLVRLQKLCSLCRAIERGSR
;
A
#
# COMPACT_ATOMS: atom_id res chain seq x y z
N MET A 1 -57.83 -64.07 -76.63
CA MET A 1 -56.96 -64.17 -75.42
C MET A 1 -56.10 -62.92 -75.26
N ALA A 2 -56.68 -61.71 -75.15
CA ALA A 2 -55.91 -60.48 -74.96
C ALA A 2 -56.48 -59.54 -73.87
N ALA A 3 -57.67 -59.84 -73.33
CA ALA A 3 -58.32 -59.00 -72.33
C ALA A 3 -57.98 -59.39 -70.87
N LEU A 4 -57.41 -60.59 -70.64
CA LEU A 4 -57.13 -61.08 -69.28
C LEU A 4 -55.76 -60.65 -68.73
N ALA A 5 -54.89 -60.08 -69.57
CA ALA A 5 -53.51 -59.73 -69.18
C ALA A 5 -53.37 -58.32 -68.61
N ILE A 6 -54.38 -57.45 -68.75
CA ILE A 6 -54.31 -56.04 -68.33
C ILE A 6 -54.86 -55.85 -66.88
N ALA A 7 -55.64 -56.79 -66.36
CA ALA A 7 -56.17 -56.70 -65.00
C ALA A 7 -55.16 -57.09 -63.90
N ALA A 8 -54.08 -57.81 -64.25
CA ALA A 8 -53.11 -58.29 -63.28
C ALA A 8 -52.00 -57.28 -62.94
N THR A 9 -51.86 -56.20 -63.71
CA THR A 9 -50.79 -55.20 -63.52
C THR A 9 -51.21 -53.96 -62.71
N LEU A 10 -52.50 -53.79 -62.40
CA LEU A 10 -52.95 -52.67 -61.54
C LEU A 10 -53.02 -52.99 -60.03
N ALA A 11 -52.86 -54.24 -59.62
CA ALA A 11 -52.97 -54.62 -58.20
C ALA A 11 -51.67 -54.44 -57.38
N ALA A 12 -50.55 -54.05 -58.01
CA ALA A 12 -49.25 -53.94 -57.34
C ALA A 12 -48.89 -52.53 -56.84
N ALA A 13 -49.74 -51.52 -57.07
CA ALA A 13 -49.46 -50.12 -56.71
C ALA A 13 -49.92 -49.72 -55.29
N CYS A 14 -50.52 -50.63 -54.51
CA CYS A 14 -50.97 -50.38 -53.14
C CYS A 14 -50.16 -51.16 -52.10
N ALA A 15 -48.88 -51.38 -52.32
CA ALA A 15 -47.97 -51.78 -51.26
C ALA A 15 -47.31 -50.52 -50.68
N GLY A 16 -48.06 -49.77 -49.87
CA GLY A 16 -47.44 -48.82 -48.94
C GLY A 16 -46.50 -49.61 -48.07
N GLY A 17 -45.18 -49.40 -48.23
CA GLY A 17 -44.16 -50.07 -47.43
C GLY A 17 -44.42 -49.86 -45.92
N PRO A 18 -43.81 -50.68 -45.05
CA PRO A 18 -44.01 -50.58 -43.61
C PRO A 18 -43.74 -49.14 -43.17
N SER A 19 -44.83 -48.44 -42.86
CA SER A 19 -44.79 -47.03 -42.53
C SER A 19 -44.11 -46.89 -41.17
N ARG A 20 -43.09 -46.04 -41.07
CA ARG A 20 -42.35 -45.82 -39.83
C ARG A 20 -43.14 -44.90 -38.89
N PRO A 21 -43.28 -45.23 -37.58
CA PRO A 21 -44.03 -44.41 -36.61
C PRO A 21 -43.46 -42.99 -36.45
N VAL A 22 -42.14 -42.87 -36.57
CA VAL A 22 -41.42 -41.60 -36.72
C VAL A 22 -41.29 -41.30 -38.22
N GLU A 23 -41.84 -40.16 -38.65
CA GLU A 23 -41.83 -39.72 -40.05
C GLU A 23 -40.53 -38.98 -40.40
N ALA A 24 -40.04 -38.16 -39.47
CA ALA A 24 -38.78 -37.45 -39.61
C ALA A 24 -38.06 -37.37 -38.27
N PHE A 25 -36.74 -37.50 -38.32
CA PHE A 25 -35.85 -37.36 -37.18
C PHE A 25 -34.70 -36.45 -37.59
N ASN A 26 -34.50 -35.36 -36.86
CA ASN A 26 -33.41 -34.43 -37.08
C ASN A 26 -32.66 -34.18 -35.77
N LEU A 27 -31.35 -34.38 -35.80
CA LEU A 27 -30.45 -34.07 -34.70
C LEU A 27 -29.64 -32.83 -35.05
N GLU A 28 -30.00 -31.70 -34.48
CA GLU A 28 -29.28 -30.45 -34.61
C GLU A 28 -28.14 -30.45 -33.60
N THR A 29 -26.92 -30.49 -34.12
CA THR A 29 -25.69 -30.46 -33.34
C THR A 29 -24.94 -29.16 -33.53
N PRO A 30 -24.24 -28.66 -32.50
CA PRO A 30 -23.43 -27.47 -32.62
C PRO A 30 -22.13 -27.80 -33.36
N ARG A 31 -21.22 -26.82 -33.46
CA ARG A 31 -19.86 -27.08 -33.96
C ARG A 31 -19.21 -28.24 -33.18
N PRO A 32 -18.48 -29.17 -33.83
CA PRO A 32 -17.86 -30.32 -33.15
C PRO A 32 -16.46 -30.02 -32.58
N PHE A 33 -16.08 -28.75 -32.42
CA PHE A 33 -14.74 -28.36 -31.98
C PHE A 33 -14.73 -27.01 -31.24
N GLY A 34 -13.61 -26.72 -30.59
CA GLY A 34 -13.40 -25.45 -29.90
C GLY A 34 -14.10 -25.39 -28.54
N TYR A 35 -14.20 -26.53 -27.86
CA TYR A 35 -14.66 -26.60 -26.49
C TYR A 35 -13.48 -26.72 -25.53
N GLN A 36 -13.65 -26.20 -24.33
CA GLN A 36 -12.71 -26.29 -23.21
C GLN A 36 -13.44 -26.81 -21.96
N ILE A 37 -12.69 -27.10 -20.90
CA ILE A 37 -13.27 -27.48 -19.61
C ILE A 37 -14.25 -26.41 -19.13
N GLY A 38 -15.45 -26.83 -18.75
CA GLY A 38 -16.52 -25.98 -18.25
C GLY A 38 -17.53 -25.54 -19.31
N ASP A 39 -17.23 -25.73 -20.60
CA ASP A 39 -18.12 -25.30 -21.69
C ASP A 39 -19.43 -26.09 -21.74
N THR A 40 -20.45 -25.43 -22.26
CA THR A 40 -21.79 -25.99 -22.49
C THR A 40 -22.01 -26.31 -23.97
N ILE A 41 -22.63 -27.47 -24.23
CA ILE A 41 -22.91 -27.99 -25.57
C ILE A 41 -24.44 -28.10 -25.72
N PRO A 42 -25.09 -27.18 -26.45
CA PRO A 42 -26.51 -27.28 -26.75
C PRO A 42 -26.74 -28.29 -27.88
N MET A 43 -27.66 -29.23 -27.69
CA MET A 43 -28.12 -30.17 -28.71
C MET A 43 -29.64 -30.10 -28.81
N ARG A 44 -30.18 -30.20 -30.03
CA ARG A 44 -31.63 -30.27 -30.22
C ARG A 44 -32.01 -31.49 -31.03
N VAL A 45 -32.99 -32.23 -30.54
CA VAL A 45 -33.61 -33.34 -31.26
C VAL A 45 -35.01 -32.90 -31.68
N VAL A 46 -35.29 -32.93 -32.98
CA VAL A 46 -36.61 -32.66 -33.55
C VAL A 46 -37.14 -33.96 -34.13
N VAL A 47 -38.28 -34.42 -33.62
CA VAL A 47 -38.92 -35.65 -34.06
C VAL A 47 -40.33 -35.36 -34.54
N GLN A 48 -40.61 -35.74 -35.78
CA GLN A 48 -41.95 -35.71 -36.35
C GLN A 48 -42.56 -37.11 -36.27
N THR A 49 -43.71 -37.21 -35.61
CA THR A 49 -44.43 -38.47 -35.44
C THR A 49 -45.75 -38.46 -36.18
N ARG A 50 -46.26 -39.66 -36.47
CA ARG A 50 -47.61 -39.83 -37.01
C ARG A 50 -48.70 -39.47 -36.00
N PRO A 51 -49.89 -39.09 -36.47
CA PRO A 51 -51.06 -38.92 -35.59
C PRO A 51 -51.31 -40.17 -34.74
N GLY A 52 -51.49 -39.97 -33.42
CA GLY A 52 -51.71 -41.05 -32.46
C GLY A 52 -50.44 -41.75 -31.93
N VAL A 53 -49.26 -41.32 -32.35
CA VAL A 53 -47.97 -41.72 -31.76
C VAL A 53 -47.58 -40.71 -30.67
N GLN A 54 -47.34 -41.20 -29.45
CA GLN A 54 -46.99 -40.34 -28.32
C GLN A 54 -45.59 -40.65 -27.80
N LEU A 55 -44.77 -39.62 -27.60
CA LEU A 55 -43.47 -39.77 -26.94
C LEU A 55 -43.67 -40.15 -25.47
N GLN A 56 -42.95 -41.16 -24.98
CA GLN A 56 -42.94 -41.51 -23.56
C GLN A 56 -41.89 -40.66 -22.83
N PRO A 57 -42.25 -39.69 -21.97
CA PRO A 57 -41.28 -38.81 -21.33
C PRO A 57 -40.25 -39.56 -20.47
N ALA A 58 -40.60 -40.75 -19.99
CA ALA A 58 -39.72 -41.62 -19.22
C ALA A 58 -38.55 -42.22 -20.03
N SER A 59 -38.54 -42.11 -21.36
CA SER A 59 -37.37 -42.48 -22.18
C SER A 59 -36.32 -41.37 -22.26
N LEU A 60 -36.65 -40.15 -21.86
CA LEU A 60 -35.70 -39.04 -21.88
C LEU A 60 -34.61 -39.23 -20.80
N PRO A 61 -33.35 -38.84 -21.09
CA PRO A 61 -32.31 -38.85 -20.08
C PRO A 61 -32.63 -37.85 -18.97
N LYS A 62 -32.25 -38.20 -17.74
CA LYS A 62 -32.45 -37.33 -16.57
C LYS A 62 -31.28 -36.34 -16.44
N PRO A 63 -31.54 -35.07 -16.07
CA PRO A 63 -30.46 -34.15 -15.71
C PRO A 63 -29.57 -34.73 -14.62
N GLY A 64 -28.25 -34.55 -14.77
CA GLY A 64 -27.25 -35.09 -13.86
C GLY A 64 -26.00 -35.64 -14.57
N PRO A 65 -25.05 -36.15 -13.78
CA PRO A 65 -23.79 -36.68 -14.30
C PRO A 65 -24.05 -37.94 -15.14
N LEU A 66 -23.69 -37.90 -16.42
CA LEU A 66 -23.76 -39.05 -17.33
C LEU A 66 -22.54 -39.94 -17.18
N ASN A 67 -21.37 -39.32 -16.99
CA ASN A 67 -20.11 -40.00 -16.71
C ASN A 67 -19.18 -39.06 -15.91
N ARG A 68 -17.91 -39.44 -15.74
CA ARG A 68 -16.94 -38.66 -14.94
C ARG A 68 -16.64 -37.26 -15.49
N TRP A 69 -16.93 -37.00 -16.76
CA TRP A 69 -16.55 -35.78 -17.46
C TRP A 69 -17.71 -35.06 -18.16
N LEU A 70 -18.90 -35.66 -18.22
CA LEU A 70 -20.07 -35.11 -18.91
C LEU A 70 -21.27 -35.06 -17.98
N ASN A 71 -21.91 -33.89 -17.93
CA ASN A 71 -23.12 -33.66 -17.16
C ASN A 71 -24.23 -33.16 -18.08
N LEU A 72 -25.44 -33.72 -17.99
CA LEU A 72 -26.63 -33.15 -18.61
C LEU A 72 -27.24 -32.13 -17.65
N ARG A 73 -27.05 -30.83 -17.93
CA ARG A 73 -27.52 -29.76 -17.06
C ARG A 73 -29.03 -29.57 -17.10
N ARG A 74 -29.60 -29.58 -18.30
CA ARG A 74 -31.01 -29.32 -18.55
C ARG A 74 -31.50 -30.13 -19.73
N ILE A 75 -32.76 -30.53 -19.64
CA ILE A 75 -33.53 -31.08 -20.75
C ILE A 75 -34.91 -30.46 -20.75
N ASP A 76 -35.32 -29.92 -21.89
CA ASP A 76 -36.63 -29.29 -22.07
C ASP A 76 -37.35 -29.99 -23.22
N LEU A 77 -38.60 -30.39 -23.00
CA LEU A 77 -39.47 -30.99 -24.02
C LEU A 77 -40.58 -30.00 -24.38
N ALA A 78 -40.67 -29.66 -25.66
CA ALA A 78 -41.75 -28.86 -26.22
C ALA A 78 -42.48 -29.65 -27.32
N GLU A 79 -43.81 -29.67 -27.26
CA GLU A 79 -44.65 -30.21 -28.32
C GLU A 79 -45.12 -29.05 -29.21
N ALA A 80 -44.68 -29.03 -30.47
CA ALA A 80 -44.90 -27.90 -31.38
C ALA A 80 -46.19 -28.03 -32.22
N GLY A 81 -47.03 -29.01 -31.90
CA GLY A 81 -48.26 -29.33 -32.61
C GLY A 81 -48.06 -30.35 -33.74
N ALA A 82 -49.15 -30.97 -34.20
CA ALA A 82 -49.15 -31.95 -35.30
C ALA A 82 -48.19 -33.14 -35.12
N GLY A 83 -47.88 -33.56 -33.89
CA GLY A 83 -46.96 -34.68 -33.64
C GLY A 83 -45.48 -34.32 -33.74
N GLU A 84 -45.12 -33.02 -33.75
CA GLU A 84 -43.74 -32.55 -33.68
C GLU A 84 -43.29 -32.40 -32.21
N TYR A 85 -42.21 -33.09 -31.84
CA TYR A 85 -41.55 -32.97 -30.54
C TYR A 85 -40.18 -32.32 -30.70
N ARG A 86 -39.89 -31.29 -29.90
CA ARG A 86 -38.59 -30.64 -29.81
C ARG A 86 -38.01 -30.88 -28.43
N ILE A 87 -36.85 -31.52 -28.39
CA ILE A 87 -36.11 -31.84 -27.16
C ILE A 87 -34.84 -31.02 -27.17
N GLU A 88 -34.70 -30.08 -26.26
CA GLU A 88 -33.49 -29.28 -26.09
C GLU A 88 -32.67 -29.86 -24.94
N LEU A 89 -31.40 -30.18 -25.20
CA LEU A 89 -30.46 -30.74 -24.23
C LEU A 89 -29.27 -29.80 -24.07
N GLU A 90 -28.87 -29.55 -22.83
CA GLU A 90 -27.70 -28.76 -22.50
C GLU A 90 -26.69 -29.61 -21.74
N TYR A 91 -25.60 -29.99 -22.39
CA TYR A 91 -24.52 -30.73 -21.76
C TYR A 91 -23.44 -29.77 -21.24
N GLN A 92 -22.70 -30.18 -20.22
CA GLN A 92 -21.50 -29.47 -19.75
C GLN A 92 -20.33 -30.45 -19.60
N VAL A 93 -19.17 -30.03 -20.08
CA VAL A 93 -17.95 -30.85 -20.11
C VAL A 93 -17.02 -30.45 -18.97
N PHE A 94 -16.50 -31.43 -18.24
CA PHE A 94 -15.57 -31.26 -17.11
C PHE A 94 -14.22 -31.93 -17.35
N TYR A 95 -13.93 -32.32 -18.59
CA TYR A 95 -12.66 -32.91 -18.95
C TYR A 95 -11.60 -31.83 -19.22
N ALA A 96 -10.44 -31.91 -18.57
CA ALA A 96 -9.28 -31.06 -18.82
C ALA A 96 -8.16 -31.87 -19.50
N PRO A 97 -8.20 -32.02 -20.83
CA PRO A 97 -7.14 -32.72 -21.54
C PRO A 97 -5.80 -31.97 -21.48
N LEU A 98 -4.70 -32.69 -21.72
CA LEU A 98 -3.39 -32.10 -22.00
C LEU A 98 -3.17 -31.80 -23.49
N GLU A 99 -3.82 -32.56 -24.36
CA GLU A 99 -3.77 -32.43 -25.82
C GLU A 99 -5.20 -32.48 -26.37
N VAL A 100 -5.43 -31.99 -27.59
CA VAL A 100 -6.78 -32.03 -28.17
C VAL A 100 -7.30 -33.47 -28.19
N GLN A 101 -8.40 -33.74 -27.49
CA GLN A 101 -8.98 -35.07 -27.38
C GLN A 101 -10.39 -35.11 -27.98
N ALA A 102 -10.66 -36.14 -28.79
CA ALA A 102 -12.00 -36.46 -29.26
C ALA A 102 -12.79 -37.18 -28.15
N LEU A 103 -13.94 -36.63 -27.79
CA LEU A 103 -14.88 -37.18 -26.83
C LEU A 103 -16.22 -37.47 -27.51
N THR A 104 -17.01 -38.36 -26.91
CA THR A 104 -18.31 -38.78 -27.46
C THR A 104 -19.41 -38.60 -26.43
N ILE A 105 -20.42 -37.80 -26.76
CA ILE A 105 -21.69 -37.77 -26.04
C ILE A 105 -22.43 -39.07 -26.36
N PRO A 106 -22.79 -39.88 -25.35
CA PRO A 106 -23.47 -41.15 -25.60
C PRO A 106 -24.86 -40.92 -26.21
N GLY A 107 -25.22 -41.79 -27.15
CA GLY A 107 -26.58 -41.85 -27.68
C GLY A 107 -27.57 -42.38 -26.65
N PHE A 108 -28.86 -42.21 -26.92
CA PHE A 108 -29.95 -42.71 -26.08
C PHE A 108 -31.18 -43.05 -26.93
N ALA A 109 -32.06 -43.92 -26.43
CA ALA A 109 -33.25 -44.36 -27.15
C ALA A 109 -34.49 -43.57 -26.71
N LEU A 110 -35.20 -42.99 -27.67
CA LEU A 110 -36.53 -42.42 -27.49
C LEU A 110 -37.57 -43.52 -27.67
N ARG A 111 -38.53 -43.61 -26.75
CA ARG A 111 -39.64 -44.57 -26.85
C ARG A 111 -40.93 -43.84 -27.17
N PHE A 112 -41.67 -44.37 -28.14
CA PHE A 112 -42.96 -43.88 -28.56
C PHE A 112 -44.02 -44.97 -28.33
N SER A 113 -45.20 -44.58 -27.86
CA SER A 113 -46.35 -45.46 -27.74
C SER A 113 -47.29 -45.25 -28.93
N GLN A 114 -47.72 -46.35 -29.55
CA GLN A 114 -48.73 -46.35 -30.61
C GLN A 114 -49.65 -47.55 -30.43
N TYR A 115 -50.93 -47.33 -30.11
CA TYR A 115 -51.94 -48.40 -29.92
C TYR A 115 -51.47 -49.55 -28.99
N GLY A 116 -50.76 -49.23 -27.91
CA GLY A 116 -50.24 -50.21 -26.94
C GLY A 116 -48.92 -50.88 -27.32
N GLN A 117 -48.40 -50.64 -28.53
CA GLN A 117 -47.06 -51.05 -28.94
C GLN A 117 -46.05 -49.95 -28.62
N THR A 118 -44.83 -50.34 -28.23
CA THR A 118 -43.72 -49.41 -28.01
C THR A 118 -42.74 -49.50 -29.17
N VAL A 119 -42.36 -48.34 -29.70
CA VAL A 119 -41.42 -48.19 -30.81
C VAL A 119 -40.24 -47.38 -30.32
N GLU A 120 -39.03 -47.82 -30.67
CA GLU A 120 -37.79 -47.15 -30.29
C GLU A 120 -37.19 -46.42 -31.49
N GLU A 121 -36.79 -45.16 -31.27
CA GLU A 121 -35.98 -44.37 -32.20
C GLU A 121 -34.68 -43.99 -31.48
N SER A 122 -33.53 -44.31 -32.07
CA SER A 122 -32.23 -44.09 -31.43
C SER A 122 -31.66 -42.72 -31.77
N VAL A 123 -31.32 -41.93 -30.76
CA VAL A 123 -30.50 -40.73 -30.90
C VAL A 123 -29.03 -41.18 -30.98
N PRO A 124 -28.33 -40.94 -32.09
CA PRO A 124 -26.97 -41.44 -32.27
C PRO A 124 -25.99 -40.74 -31.32
N PRO A 125 -24.88 -41.41 -30.95
CA PRO A 125 -23.79 -40.76 -30.25
C PRO A 125 -23.19 -39.64 -31.11
N TRP A 126 -22.72 -38.58 -30.46
CA TRP A 126 -22.14 -37.42 -31.13
C TRP A 126 -20.72 -37.13 -30.67
N GLN A 127 -19.80 -36.97 -31.62
CA GLN A 127 -18.38 -36.77 -31.34
C GLN A 127 -17.99 -35.29 -31.45
N PHE A 128 -17.12 -34.84 -30.55
CA PHE A 128 -16.57 -33.49 -30.55
C PHE A 128 -15.16 -33.46 -29.95
N THR A 129 -14.44 -32.37 -30.16
CA THR A 129 -13.09 -32.20 -29.61
C THR A 129 -13.05 -31.18 -28.47
N VAL A 130 -12.26 -31.52 -27.44
CA VAL A 130 -11.94 -30.63 -26.32
C VAL A 130 -10.48 -30.25 -26.39
N ALA A 131 -10.20 -28.95 -26.38
CA ALA A 131 -8.86 -28.39 -26.37
C ALA A 131 -8.33 -28.22 -24.94
N PRO A 132 -7.02 -28.37 -24.72
CA PRO A 132 -6.40 -28.08 -23.44
C PRO A 132 -6.48 -26.58 -23.12
N LEU A 133 -6.77 -26.24 -21.85
CA LEU A 133 -6.67 -24.86 -21.36
C LEU A 133 -5.23 -24.51 -20.94
N ARG A 134 -4.44 -25.52 -20.53
CA ARG A 134 -3.06 -25.35 -20.06
C ARG A 134 -2.09 -25.39 -21.24
N GLU A 135 -1.13 -24.47 -21.26
CA GLU A 135 -0.02 -24.51 -22.23
C GLU A 135 0.83 -25.77 -22.02
N LEU A 136 1.08 -26.52 -23.10
CA LEU A 136 1.98 -27.69 -23.08
C LEU A 136 3.46 -27.28 -22.96
N ILE A 137 3.80 -26.09 -23.47
CA ILE A 137 5.16 -25.56 -23.44
C ILE A 137 5.26 -24.64 -22.22
N ALA A 138 5.89 -25.14 -21.17
CA ALA A 138 6.28 -24.31 -20.05
C ALA A 138 7.25 -23.24 -20.56
N ARG A 139 6.83 -21.97 -20.60
CA ARG A 139 7.71 -20.85 -20.89
C ARG A 139 8.71 -20.74 -19.74
N GLN A 140 9.90 -21.32 -19.95
CA GLN A 140 11.02 -21.17 -19.03
C GLN A 140 11.56 -19.75 -19.18
N ASP A 141 11.75 -19.05 -18.07
CA ASP A 141 12.57 -17.85 -18.06
C ASP A 141 14.06 -18.21 -18.20
N ALA A 142 14.94 -17.22 -18.31
CA ALA A 142 16.38 -17.45 -18.45
C ALA A 142 17.01 -18.18 -17.25
N SER A 143 16.30 -18.26 -16.12
CA SER A 143 16.66 -18.96 -14.89
C SER A 143 16.08 -20.38 -14.78
N GLY A 144 15.21 -20.80 -15.72
CA GLY A 144 14.54 -22.10 -15.68
C GLY A 144 13.41 -22.20 -14.66
N GLU A 145 12.98 -21.09 -14.05
CA GLU A 145 11.84 -21.07 -13.13
C GLU A 145 10.54 -20.86 -13.92
N TYR A 146 9.61 -21.79 -13.77
CA TYR A 146 8.28 -21.72 -14.38
C TYR A 146 7.27 -20.98 -13.50
N LEU A 147 7.55 -20.85 -12.19
CA LEU A 147 6.65 -20.23 -11.24
C LEU A 147 6.87 -18.71 -11.24
N ARG A 148 5.89 -17.97 -11.74
CA ARG A 148 5.89 -16.51 -11.60
C ARG A 148 5.85 -16.17 -10.10
N PRO A 149 6.75 -15.30 -9.59
CA PRO A 149 6.71 -14.89 -8.20
C PRO A 149 5.39 -14.19 -7.89
N ASP A 150 4.92 -14.35 -6.65
CA ASP A 150 3.70 -13.72 -6.18
C ASP A 150 3.78 -12.19 -6.35
N GLN A 151 2.63 -11.59 -6.69
CA GLN A 151 2.54 -10.14 -6.76
C GLN A 151 2.77 -9.54 -5.38
N ALA A 152 3.73 -8.62 -5.27
CA ALA A 152 3.98 -7.91 -4.03
C ALA A 152 2.71 -7.19 -3.53
N PRO A 153 2.44 -7.18 -2.21
CA PRO A 153 1.25 -6.56 -1.66
C PRO A 153 1.23 -5.07 -1.94
N ALA A 154 0.05 -4.52 -2.23
CA ALA A 154 -0.12 -3.08 -2.38
C ALA A 154 0.19 -2.37 -1.06
N LEU A 155 1.13 -1.42 -1.10
CA LEU A 155 1.47 -0.62 0.07
C LEU A 155 0.36 0.41 0.36
N LEU A 156 0.04 0.61 1.64
CA LEU A 156 -0.90 1.65 2.07
C LEU A 156 -0.28 3.04 1.89
N ALA A 157 -1.10 4.03 1.52
CA ALA A 157 -0.64 5.41 1.38
C ALA A 157 -0.32 6.03 2.76
N THR A 158 0.97 6.12 3.11
CA THR A 158 1.42 6.63 4.41
C THR A 158 1.78 8.13 4.42
N ALA A 159 1.44 8.88 3.35
CA ALA A 159 1.87 10.27 3.20
C ALA A 159 1.36 11.17 4.35
N SER A 160 0.07 11.08 4.68
CA SER A 160 -0.56 11.86 5.75
C SER A 160 -0.01 11.50 7.14
N VAL A 161 0.25 10.22 7.38
CA VAL A 161 0.83 9.74 8.64
C VAL A 161 2.24 10.30 8.82
N ARG A 162 3.06 10.28 7.77
CA ARG A 162 4.42 10.83 7.81
C ARG A 162 4.43 12.34 8.03
N THR A 163 3.55 13.09 7.39
CA THR A 163 3.44 14.54 7.59
C THR A 163 2.99 14.87 9.00
N ASN A 164 1.99 14.15 9.53
CA ASN A 164 1.48 14.38 10.89
C ASN A 164 2.55 14.03 11.93
N LEU A 165 3.29 12.95 11.73
CA LEU A 165 4.41 12.59 12.59
C LEU A 165 5.49 13.68 12.57
N ALA A 166 5.90 14.16 11.38
CA ALA A 166 6.89 15.22 11.24
C ALA A 166 6.44 16.53 11.92
N LEU A 167 5.17 16.93 11.75
CA LEU A 167 4.61 18.11 12.42
C LEU A 167 4.56 17.95 13.94
N SER A 168 4.17 16.76 14.43
CA SER A 168 4.13 16.48 15.87
C SER A 168 5.52 16.49 16.51
N LEU A 169 6.53 15.94 15.82
CA LEU A 169 7.92 15.97 16.27
C LEU A 169 8.48 17.40 16.28
N LEU A 170 8.16 18.21 15.27
CA LEU A 170 8.56 19.61 15.21
C LEU A 170 7.92 20.39 16.38
N ALA A 171 6.62 20.22 16.62
CA ALA A 171 5.93 20.85 17.73
C ALA A 171 6.54 20.44 19.09
N ALA A 172 6.83 19.15 19.27
CA ALA A 172 7.49 18.63 20.46
C ALA A 172 8.90 19.22 20.64
N ALA A 173 9.68 19.37 19.57
CA ALA A 173 11.01 19.96 19.62
C ALA A 173 10.96 21.46 19.99
N VAL A 174 10.02 22.22 19.44
CA VAL A 174 9.82 23.65 19.77
C VAL A 174 9.44 23.81 21.24
N LEU A 175 8.50 22.99 21.73
CA LEU A 175 8.12 22.99 23.14
C LEU A 175 9.29 22.59 24.04
N GLY A 176 10.02 21.53 23.68
CA GLY A 176 11.21 21.09 24.41
C GLY A 176 12.28 22.18 24.49
N LEU A 177 12.53 22.90 23.39
CA LEU A 177 13.48 24.02 23.38
C LEU A 177 13.00 25.19 24.25
N LYS A 178 11.70 25.50 24.24
CA LYS A 178 11.10 26.52 25.10
C LYS A 178 11.28 26.16 26.59
N LEU A 179 11.00 24.90 26.95
CA LEU A 179 11.22 24.41 28.31
C LEU A 179 12.70 24.46 28.70
N ALA A 180 13.61 23.97 27.84
CA ALA A 180 15.04 23.99 28.10
C ALA A 180 15.57 25.41 28.33
N ARG A 181 15.03 26.41 27.61
CA ARG A 181 15.32 27.82 27.81
C ARG A 181 14.82 28.33 29.17
N GLN A 182 13.61 27.96 29.58
CA GLN A 182 13.02 28.41 30.85
C GLN A 182 13.74 27.84 32.07
N TYR A 183 14.15 26.57 32.01
CA TYR A 183 14.87 25.90 33.10
C TYR A 183 16.40 26.12 33.08
N GLY A 184 16.91 26.93 32.15
CA GLY A 184 18.34 27.27 32.09
C GLY A 184 19.24 26.11 31.64
N TYR A 185 18.69 25.02 31.11
CA TYR A 185 19.45 23.87 30.58
C TYR A 185 20.15 24.16 29.24
N LEU A 186 20.08 25.39 28.73
CA LEU A 186 20.79 25.84 27.52
C LEU A 186 22.05 26.66 27.91
N PRO A 187 23.16 26.01 28.28
CA PRO A 187 24.35 26.67 28.83
C PRO A 187 25.06 27.62 27.84
N TRP A 188 24.73 27.55 26.55
CA TRP A 188 25.38 28.35 25.51
C TRP A 188 24.84 29.80 25.42
N PHE A 189 23.58 30.05 25.81
CA PHE A 189 22.96 31.37 25.58
C PHE A 189 22.99 32.33 26.78
N ALA A 190 23.36 31.88 27.99
CA ALA A 190 23.19 32.69 29.20
C ALA A 190 24.35 32.66 30.21
N ARG A 191 25.61 32.62 29.76
CA ARG A 191 26.72 33.03 30.65
C ARG A 191 26.87 34.55 30.56
N ARG A 192 26.17 35.28 31.44
CA ARG A 192 26.46 36.70 31.70
C ARG A 192 27.94 36.78 32.09
N SER A 193 28.78 37.35 31.21
CA SER A 193 30.20 37.57 31.47
C SER A 193 30.42 39.07 31.68
N PRO A 194 30.12 39.60 32.88
CA PRO A 194 30.32 41.01 33.20
C PRO A 194 31.72 41.52 32.83
N PHE A 195 32.78 40.75 33.10
CA PHE A 195 34.15 41.17 32.80
C PHE A 195 34.49 41.16 31.31
N LYS A 196 33.92 40.23 30.51
CA LYS A 196 34.03 40.28 29.04
C LYS A 196 33.41 41.54 28.45
N THR A 197 32.29 41.99 29.03
CA THR A 197 31.61 43.22 28.58
C THR A 197 32.43 44.46 28.97
N ALA A 198 32.97 44.49 30.19
CA ALA A 198 33.85 45.58 30.63
C ALA A 198 35.14 45.67 29.81
N GLU A 199 35.80 44.55 29.51
CA GLU A 199 37.03 44.54 28.70
C GLU A 199 36.78 45.07 27.28
N ARG A 200 35.65 44.71 26.67
CA ARG A 200 35.29 45.24 25.34
C ARG A 200 35.11 46.75 25.37
N ARG A 201 34.48 47.29 26.42
CA ARG A 201 34.33 48.75 26.60
C ARG A 201 35.68 49.43 26.81
N LEU A 202 36.56 48.85 27.64
CA LEU A 202 37.90 49.38 27.91
C LEU A 202 38.83 49.38 26.69
N ARG A 203 38.67 48.45 25.74
CA ARG A 203 39.42 48.42 24.48
C ARG A 203 38.94 49.44 23.45
N GLN A 204 37.71 49.92 23.58
CA GLN A 204 37.08 50.85 22.64
C GLN A 204 37.03 52.29 23.18
N LEU A 205 37.70 52.55 24.31
CA LEU A 205 37.71 53.85 24.96
C LEU A 205 38.53 54.87 24.14
N PRO A 206 37.97 56.04 23.79
CA PRO A 206 38.77 57.13 23.24
C PRO A 206 39.67 57.76 24.32
N PRO A 207 40.80 58.39 23.94
CA PRO A 207 41.66 59.11 24.89
C PRO A 207 40.87 60.26 25.54
N GLY A 208 40.93 60.36 26.87
CA GLY A 208 40.18 61.38 27.65
C GLY A 208 38.87 60.90 28.30
N GLU A 209 38.44 59.64 28.09
CA GLU A 209 37.19 59.10 28.68
C GLU A 209 37.44 58.04 29.78
N LEU A 210 38.50 58.20 30.57
CA LEU A 210 38.91 57.22 31.60
C LEU A 210 37.80 56.95 32.62
N ALA A 211 36.96 57.95 32.93
CA ALA A 211 35.76 57.83 33.76
C ALA A 211 34.82 56.68 33.33
N THR A 212 34.58 56.53 32.03
CA THR A 212 33.72 55.48 31.46
C THR A 212 34.35 54.10 31.62
N GLY A 213 35.68 54.02 31.54
CA GLY A 213 36.45 52.81 31.78
C GLY A 213 36.36 52.33 33.25
N LEU A 214 36.55 53.25 34.20
CA LEU A 214 36.41 52.94 35.63
C LEU A 214 34.99 52.51 35.99
N ALA A 215 33.98 53.19 35.45
CA ALA A 215 32.57 52.84 35.67
C ALA A 215 32.22 51.45 35.10
N ALA A 216 32.80 51.07 33.95
CA ALA A 216 32.60 49.75 33.37
C ALA A 216 33.15 48.62 34.26
N LEU A 217 34.31 48.82 34.89
CA LEU A 217 34.89 47.84 35.80
C LEU A 217 34.12 47.75 37.13
N HIS A 218 33.68 48.88 37.70
CA HIS A 218 32.77 48.89 38.86
C HIS A 218 31.46 48.15 38.57
N SER A 219 30.86 48.40 37.40
CA SER A 219 29.65 47.69 36.99
C SER A 219 29.88 46.18 36.84
N ALA A 220 31.05 45.74 36.41
CA ALA A 220 31.38 44.33 36.33
C ALA A 220 31.52 43.69 37.72
N LEU A 221 32.25 44.35 38.64
CA LEU A 221 32.40 43.90 40.02
C LEU A 221 31.05 43.81 40.75
N ASN A 222 30.20 44.84 40.59
CA ASN A 222 28.86 44.86 41.17
C ASN A 222 27.96 43.75 40.60
N ALA A 223 28.07 43.46 39.29
CA ALA A 223 27.31 42.39 38.66
C ALA A 223 27.78 41.00 39.10
N THR A 224 29.06 40.82 39.41
CA THR A 224 29.61 39.56 39.94
C THR A 224 29.21 39.32 41.39
N HIS A 225 29.25 40.36 42.24
CA HIS A 225 28.89 40.25 43.66
C HIS A 225 27.38 40.31 43.93
N GLY A 226 26.58 40.86 42.98
CA GLY A 226 25.14 41.07 43.14
C GLY A 226 24.75 42.28 43.98
N THR A 227 25.71 42.97 44.61
CA THR A 227 25.52 44.22 45.36
C THR A 227 26.67 45.20 45.07
N PRO A 228 26.48 46.53 45.28
CA PRO A 228 27.54 47.51 45.09
C PRO A 228 28.76 47.25 45.99
N VAL A 229 29.93 47.02 45.38
CA VAL A 229 31.20 46.80 46.09
C VAL A 229 31.92 48.13 46.23
N PHE A 230 32.26 48.50 47.46
CA PHE A 230 33.06 49.68 47.78
C PHE A 230 34.42 49.27 48.33
N GLY A 231 35.42 50.15 48.22
CA GLY A 231 36.80 49.85 48.65
C GLY A 231 36.92 49.37 50.11
N HIS A 232 36.10 49.91 51.01
CA HIS A 232 36.08 49.49 52.42
C HIS A 232 35.42 48.12 52.66
N ARG A 233 34.66 47.59 51.69
CA ARG A 233 34.04 46.25 51.69
C ARG A 233 34.71 45.27 50.74
N LEU A 234 35.93 45.58 50.28
CA LEU A 234 36.67 44.68 49.40
C LEU A 234 36.93 43.32 50.06
N GLN A 235 37.07 43.26 51.38
CA GLN A 235 37.26 42.00 52.09
C GLN A 235 36.02 41.12 52.06
N ASP A 236 34.82 41.71 52.15
CA ASP A 236 33.57 40.97 52.05
C ASP A 236 33.46 40.32 50.66
N PHE A 237 33.81 41.05 49.61
CA PHE A 237 33.88 40.53 48.24
C PHE A 237 34.86 39.36 48.10
N LEU A 238 36.07 39.48 48.66
CA LEU A 238 37.09 38.44 48.59
C LEU A 238 36.73 37.20 49.43
N SER A 239 35.95 37.37 50.49
CA SER A 239 35.42 36.25 51.27
C SER A 239 34.34 35.48 50.53
N ALA A 240 33.48 36.17 49.78
CA ALA A 240 32.43 35.57 48.96
C ALA A 240 32.98 34.93 47.67
N HIS A 241 34.06 35.49 47.11
CA HIS A 241 34.70 35.04 45.88
C HIS A 241 36.22 34.82 46.08
N PRO A 242 36.64 33.72 46.73
CA PRO A 242 38.05 33.45 47.05
C PRO A 242 38.94 33.36 45.81
N GLU A 243 38.38 33.08 44.63
CA GLU A 243 39.08 33.04 43.35
C GLU A 243 39.73 34.38 42.95
N PHE A 244 39.19 35.53 43.40
CA PHE A 244 39.79 36.84 43.14
C PHE A 244 40.89 37.22 44.14
N GLY A 245 41.22 36.35 45.09
CA GLY A 245 42.28 36.56 46.07
C GLY A 245 43.65 36.81 45.45
N GLN A 246 43.94 36.22 44.28
CA GLN A 246 45.20 36.39 43.56
C GLN A 246 45.41 37.82 43.03
N VAL A 247 44.32 38.57 42.83
CA VAL A 247 44.32 39.92 42.22
C VAL A 247 43.95 40.98 43.25
N ARG A 248 44.07 40.65 44.54
CA ARG A 248 43.69 41.51 45.67
C ARG A 248 44.44 42.85 45.65
N ALA A 249 45.73 42.83 45.35
CA ALA A 249 46.56 44.03 45.37
C ALA A 249 46.15 45.01 44.27
N GLU A 250 45.82 44.49 43.09
CA GLU A 250 45.40 45.26 41.94
C GLU A 250 43.96 45.78 42.09
N LEU A 251 43.06 44.99 42.71
CA LEU A 251 41.72 45.46 43.07
C LEU A 251 41.79 46.59 44.12
N ALA A 252 42.64 46.45 45.14
CA ALA A 252 42.84 47.51 46.13
C ALA A 252 43.39 48.79 45.49
N TRP A 253 44.36 48.68 44.59
CA TRP A 253 44.85 49.79 43.79
C TRP A 253 43.73 50.44 42.96
N PHE A 254 42.89 49.63 42.28
CA PHE A 254 41.79 50.15 41.47
C PHE A 254 40.77 50.95 42.29
N PHE A 255 40.37 50.45 43.46
CA PHE A 255 39.42 51.16 44.32
C PHE A 255 40.00 52.47 44.86
N ASP A 256 41.27 52.50 45.25
CA ASP A 256 41.97 53.71 45.69
C ASP A 256 42.12 54.71 44.54
N TYR A 257 42.57 54.26 43.37
CA TYR A 257 42.71 55.09 42.16
C TYR A 257 41.36 55.66 41.71
N SER A 258 40.32 54.82 41.65
CA SER A 258 38.97 55.26 41.30
C SER A 258 38.42 56.28 42.30
N ASN A 259 38.69 56.10 43.59
CA ASN A 259 38.25 57.03 44.62
C ASN A 259 38.94 58.40 44.46
N ARG A 260 40.25 58.40 44.18
CA ARG A 260 40.99 59.64 43.91
C ARG A 260 40.51 60.35 42.65
N TYR A 261 40.27 59.61 41.57
CA TYR A 261 39.81 60.15 40.29
C TYR A 261 38.40 60.76 40.37
N PHE A 262 37.45 60.10 41.06
CA PHE A 262 36.07 60.59 41.17
C PHE A 262 35.85 61.60 42.31
N PHE A 263 36.51 61.45 43.46
CA PHE A 263 36.19 62.22 44.67
C PHE A 263 37.30 63.18 45.13
N ALA A 264 38.58 62.92 44.83
CA ALA A 264 39.69 63.75 45.28
C ALA A 264 40.13 64.83 44.25
N GLY A 265 39.47 64.91 43.09
CA GLY A 265 39.72 65.94 42.08
C GLY A 265 41.06 65.81 41.32
N GLN A 266 41.81 64.73 41.53
CA GLN A 266 43.05 64.44 40.83
C GLN A 266 42.74 63.68 39.54
N ARG A 267 42.71 64.40 38.41
CA ARG A 267 42.47 63.86 37.06
C ARG A 267 43.76 63.77 36.25
N ASP A 268 44.82 63.24 36.85
CA ASP A 268 46.04 62.93 36.10
C ASP A 268 45.80 61.69 35.25
N GLU A 269 45.63 61.92 33.95
CA GLU A 269 45.45 60.87 32.94
C GLU A 269 46.82 60.41 32.44
N ALA A 270 47.46 59.51 33.19
CA ALA A 270 48.64 58.83 32.70
C ALA A 270 48.22 57.64 31.81
N ASP A 271 48.71 57.58 30.57
CA ASP A 271 48.51 56.42 29.67
C ASP A 271 48.93 55.09 30.31
N THR A 272 49.86 55.14 31.27
CA THR A 272 50.32 53.98 32.04
C THR A 272 49.24 53.39 32.95
N ASP A 273 48.31 54.21 33.47
CA ASP A 273 47.22 53.77 34.34
C ASP A 273 46.08 53.11 33.56
N LEU A 274 45.81 53.54 32.32
CA LEU A 274 44.85 52.90 31.43
C LEU A 274 45.29 51.47 31.06
N VAL A 275 46.58 51.29 30.76
CA VAL A 275 47.16 49.96 30.48
C VAL A 275 47.04 49.05 31.71
N ARG A 276 47.25 49.60 32.90
CA ARG A 276 47.10 48.87 34.17
C ARG A 276 45.65 48.46 34.43
N LEU A 277 44.69 49.32 34.14
CA LEU A 277 43.25 49.04 34.24
C LEU A 277 42.80 47.94 33.26
N GLN A 278 43.27 47.98 32.02
CA GLN A 278 43.00 46.95 31.02
C GLN A 278 43.58 45.59 31.43
N LYS A 279 44.79 45.59 32.01
CA LYS A 279 45.43 44.38 32.55
C LYS A 279 44.64 43.79 33.73
N LEU A 280 44.13 44.63 34.63
CA LEU A 280 43.27 44.18 35.72
C LEU A 280 41.98 43.53 35.18
N CYS A 281 41.30 44.17 34.23
CA CYS A 281 40.07 43.64 33.65
C CYS A 281 40.29 42.30 32.93
N SER A 282 41.44 42.11 32.27
CA SER A 282 41.77 40.84 31.60
C SER A 282 42.08 39.72 32.60
N LEU A 283 42.75 40.03 33.72
CA LEU A 283 42.96 39.09 34.83
C LEU A 283 41.63 38.67 35.46
N CYS A 284 40.73 39.61 35.76
CA CYS A 284 39.39 39.30 36.29
C CYS A 284 38.58 38.43 35.31
N ARG A 285 38.69 38.67 34.00
CA ARG A 285 38.06 37.82 32.97
C ARG A 285 38.68 36.42 32.90
N ALA A 286 39.99 36.29 33.08
CA ALA A 286 40.65 34.97 33.09
C ALA A 286 40.13 34.11 34.25
N ILE A 287 39.97 34.72 35.43
CA ILE A 287 39.40 34.10 36.63
C ILE A 287 37.92 33.71 36.40
N GLU A 288 37.11 34.61 35.82
CA GLU A 288 35.69 34.35 35.45
C GLU A 288 35.55 33.15 34.50
N ARG A 289 36.54 32.90 33.63
CA ARG A 289 36.55 31.79 32.67
C ARG A 289 37.07 30.47 33.27
N GLY A 290 37.45 30.45 34.54
CA GLY A 290 37.99 29.28 35.22
C GLY A 290 39.46 28.99 34.92
N SER A 291 40.23 29.98 34.45
CA SER A 291 41.68 29.87 34.39
C SER A 291 42.23 30.00 35.81
N ARG A 292 42.62 28.86 36.40
CA ARG A 292 43.45 28.83 37.60
C ARG A 292 44.88 29.23 37.29
#